data_AF-A0AAV2AK44-F1
#
_entry.id   AF-A0AAV2AK44-F1
#
_cell.length_a   1.000
_cell.length_b   1.000
_cell.length_c   1.000
_cell.angle_alpha   90.00
_cell.angle_beta   90.00
_cell.angle_gamma   90.00
#
_symmetry.space_group_name_H-M   'P 1'
#
loop_
_entity.id
_entity.type
_entity.pdbx_description
1 polymer ?
#
loop_
_entity_poly.entity_id
_entity_poly.type
_entity_poly.pdbx_seq_one_letter_code
_entity_poly.pdbx_strand_id
1 'polypeptide(L)'
;MTSTLPSIICDQETLISLWKHECYRVIADRFIQQQDYDYFQSAMNRLLTEEFGEENSFTKTDDQCYFVDFLRDTPEVTGEEETEVEMPKIYEPVKSLEVLQERLTFLISLYNEVARTAHLDIVFFKDAVSHLTRISRIIRSPGGHALLVGVGGSGKQSLTKLAAFIAHYNTQQINLTRSYSATNFLEDLKILYKSTGIQDKGTTFIFTDQALKDECFLEYLNNVLTCGVVSNLFNRDERADIIAELTPMMKREQPRRPPT
;
A
#
# COMPACT_ATOMS: atom_id res chain seq x y z
N MET A 1 0.37 4.20 -13.53
CA MET A 1 -0.96 4.00 -14.14
C MET A 1 -1.97 4.04 -13.02
N THR A 2 -2.97 4.90 -13.11
CA THR A 2 -4.07 4.97 -12.14
C THR A 2 -4.87 3.67 -12.22
N SER A 3 -5.16 3.04 -11.08
CA SER A 3 -5.95 1.80 -11.01
C SER A 3 -7.46 2.05 -11.03
N THR A 4 -7.89 3.27 -11.37
CA THR A 4 -9.30 3.66 -11.43
C THR A 4 -9.96 3.02 -12.65
N LEU A 5 -11.13 2.40 -12.44
CA LEU A 5 -11.91 1.83 -13.53
C LEU A 5 -12.59 2.93 -14.36
N PRO A 6 -12.72 2.77 -15.70
CA PRO A 6 -13.41 3.75 -16.54
C PRO A 6 -14.85 4.02 -16.11
N SER A 7 -15.52 3.02 -15.53
CA SER A 7 -16.90 3.13 -15.02
C SER A 7 -17.06 4.06 -13.82
N ILE A 8 -15.97 4.46 -13.16
CA ILE A 8 -15.99 5.42 -12.05
C ILE A 8 -15.85 6.85 -12.57
N ILE A 9 -15.19 7.03 -13.72
CA ILE A 9 -14.95 8.34 -14.31
C ILE A 9 -16.15 8.68 -15.21
N CYS A 10 -17.23 9.16 -14.59
CA CYS A 10 -18.49 9.43 -15.28
C CYS A 10 -18.59 10.85 -15.84
N ASP A 11 -17.73 11.75 -15.39
CA ASP A 11 -17.80 13.18 -15.70
C ASP A 11 -16.42 13.84 -15.64
N GLN A 12 -16.33 15.04 -16.20
CA GLN A 12 -15.08 15.81 -16.28
C GLN A 12 -14.56 16.23 -14.89
N GLU A 13 -15.44 16.52 -13.94
CA GLU A 13 -15.07 16.97 -12.60
C GLU A 13 -14.41 15.83 -11.81
N THR A 14 -14.93 14.61 -11.91
CA THR A 14 -14.33 13.40 -11.34
C THR A 14 -12.96 13.11 -11.95
N LEU A 15 -12.83 13.25 -13.28
CA LEU A 15 -11.54 13.05 -13.97
C LEU A 15 -10.47 14.04 -13.49
N ILE A 16 -10.84 15.33 -13.40
CA ILE A 16 -9.92 16.39 -12.95
C ILE A 16 -9.60 16.23 -11.47
N SER A 17 -10.56 15.83 -10.65
CA SER A 17 -10.33 15.53 -9.23
C SER A 17 -9.37 14.36 -9.04
N LEU A 18 -9.49 13.30 -9.85
CA LEU A 18 -8.55 12.17 -9.84
C LEU A 18 -7.15 12.62 -10.25
N TRP A 19 -7.04 13.41 -11.32
CA TRP A 19 -5.77 13.96 -11.77
C TRP A 19 -5.11 14.84 -10.68
N LYS A 20 -5.88 15.76 -10.08
CA LYS A 20 -5.44 16.61 -8.95
C LYS A 20 -4.95 15.75 -7.79
N HIS A 21 -5.73 14.75 -7.38
CA HIS A 21 -5.36 13.80 -6.33
C HIS A 21 -4.03 13.12 -6.62
N GLU A 22 -3.86 12.58 -7.82
CA GLU A 22 -2.64 11.87 -8.23
C GLU A 22 -1.42 12.78 -8.28
N CYS A 23 -1.57 14.04 -8.71
CA CYS A 23 -0.51 15.04 -8.64
C CYS A 23 -0.07 15.30 -7.19
N TYR A 24 -1.00 15.40 -6.22
CA TYR A 24 -0.63 15.48 -4.80
C TYR A 24 0.14 14.23 -4.34
N ARG A 25 -0.32 13.03 -4.71
CA ARG A 25 0.30 11.77 -4.28
C ARG A 25 1.71 11.57 -4.84
N VAL A 26 1.97 12.03 -6.05
CA VAL A 26 3.27 11.86 -6.72
C VAL A 26 4.26 12.96 -6.35
N ILE A 27 3.79 14.20 -6.25
CA ILE A 27 4.63 15.39 -6.10
C ILE A 27 4.55 15.92 -4.67
N ALA A 28 3.37 16.38 -4.25
CA ALA A 28 3.22 17.14 -3.02
C ALA A 28 3.51 16.35 -1.74
N ASP A 29 3.30 15.03 -1.78
CA ASP A 29 3.61 14.13 -0.67
C ASP A 29 5.12 14.06 -0.35
N ARG A 30 6.00 14.58 -1.22
CA ARG A 30 7.45 14.64 -1.01
C ARG A 30 7.93 15.98 -0.44
N PHE A 31 7.04 16.97 -0.33
CA PHE A 31 7.40 18.26 0.23
C PHE A 31 7.58 18.18 1.74
N ILE A 32 8.52 18.98 2.23
CA ILE A 32 8.85 19.07 3.65
C ILE A 32 8.37 20.41 4.21
N GLN A 33 8.44 21.47 3.42
CA GLN A 33 8.09 22.82 3.85
C GLN A 33 6.68 23.20 3.38
N GLN A 34 5.94 23.91 4.23
CA GLN A 34 4.61 24.41 3.89
C GLN A 34 4.64 25.35 2.67
N GLN A 35 5.72 26.11 2.49
CA GLN A 35 5.90 27.02 1.36
C GLN A 35 5.89 26.28 0.00
N ASP A 36 6.51 25.09 -0.05
CA ASP A 36 6.52 24.27 -1.26
C ASP A 36 5.10 23.77 -1.59
N TYR A 37 4.34 23.42 -0.55
CA TYR A 37 2.97 22.98 -0.66
C TYR A 37 2.06 24.10 -1.17
N ASP A 38 2.18 25.30 -0.59
CA ASP A 38 1.40 26.49 -0.98
C ASP A 38 1.72 26.91 -2.42
N TYR A 39 3.00 26.85 -2.81
CA TYR A 39 3.44 27.10 -4.19
C TYR A 39 2.82 26.10 -5.16
N PHE A 40 2.89 24.80 -4.85
CA PHE A 40 2.33 23.75 -5.69
C PHE A 40 0.82 23.89 -5.86
N GLN A 41 0.10 24.17 -4.77
CA GLN A 41 -1.34 24.40 -4.81
C GLN A 41 -1.68 25.60 -5.68
N SER A 42 -0.95 26.71 -5.54
CA SER A 42 -1.11 27.91 -6.36
C SER A 42 -0.82 27.65 -7.84
N ALA A 43 0.26 26.91 -8.14
CA ALA A 43 0.64 26.56 -9.50
C ALA A 43 -0.39 25.66 -10.18
N MET A 44 -0.95 24.70 -9.44
CA MET A 44 -1.97 23.79 -9.93
C MET A 44 -3.31 24.49 -10.14
N ASN A 45 -3.74 25.34 -9.21
CA ASN A 45 -4.95 26.15 -9.39
C ASN A 45 -4.81 27.09 -10.60
N ARG A 46 -3.64 27.72 -10.78
CA ARG A 46 -3.35 28.54 -11.97
C ARG A 46 -3.45 27.74 -13.27
N LEU A 47 -2.85 26.55 -13.34
CA LEU A 47 -2.92 25.67 -14.51
C LEU A 47 -4.37 25.26 -14.83
N LEU A 48 -5.15 24.89 -13.81
CA LEU A 48 -6.55 24.53 -14.01
C LEU A 48 -7.38 25.72 -14.51
N THR A 49 -7.12 26.92 -14.00
CA THR A 49 -7.77 28.15 -14.47
C THR A 49 -7.38 28.50 -15.90
N GLU A 50 -6.11 28.36 -16.28
CA GLU A 50 -5.62 28.64 -17.64
C GLU A 50 -6.24 27.69 -18.68
N GLU A 51 -6.35 26.40 -18.37
CA GLU A 51 -6.84 25.38 -19.31
C GLU A 51 -8.36 25.24 -19.36
N PHE A 52 -9.06 25.42 -18.21
CA PHE A 52 -10.49 25.15 -18.11
C PHE A 52 -11.35 26.39 -17.79
N GLY A 53 -10.74 27.51 -17.39
CA GLY A 53 -11.43 28.73 -17.01
C GLY A 53 -11.95 28.73 -15.56
N GLU A 54 -12.14 29.93 -15.00
CA GLU A 54 -12.49 30.17 -13.59
C GLU A 54 -13.92 29.75 -13.21
N GLU A 55 -14.79 29.45 -14.17
CA GLU A 55 -16.21 29.19 -13.86
C GLU A 55 -16.45 27.80 -13.26
N ASN A 56 -15.55 26.85 -13.48
CA ASN A 56 -15.70 25.47 -13.02
C ASN A 56 -15.59 25.35 -11.49
N SER A 57 -16.36 24.42 -10.90
CA SER A 57 -16.31 24.13 -9.46
C SER A 57 -14.91 23.70 -8.99
N PHE A 58 -14.23 22.87 -9.77
CA PHE A 58 -12.91 22.30 -9.42
C PHE A 58 -11.74 23.30 -9.43
N THR A 59 -11.94 24.52 -9.97
CA THR A 59 -10.95 25.61 -9.89
C THR A 59 -11.10 26.45 -8.63
N LYS A 60 -12.24 26.35 -7.93
CA LYS A 60 -12.59 27.17 -6.76
C LYS A 60 -12.40 26.46 -5.44
N THR A 61 -12.51 25.12 -5.42
CA THR A 61 -12.45 24.35 -4.18
C THR A 61 -11.02 23.88 -3.89
N ASP A 62 -10.48 24.37 -2.77
CA ASP A 62 -9.24 23.87 -2.17
C ASP A 62 -9.42 22.53 -1.44
N ASP A 63 -10.63 21.99 -1.41
CA ASP A 63 -10.89 20.70 -0.78
C ASP A 63 -10.17 19.57 -1.52
N GLN A 64 -9.35 18.84 -0.77
CA GLN A 64 -8.76 17.60 -1.23
C GLN A 64 -9.84 16.52 -1.31
N CYS A 65 -10.20 16.15 -2.53
CA CYS A 65 -10.92 14.90 -2.77
C CYS A 65 -9.97 13.72 -2.54
N TYR A 66 -10.32 12.85 -1.60
CA TYR A 66 -9.59 11.59 -1.40
C TYR A 66 -10.11 10.55 -2.37
N PHE A 67 -9.20 9.76 -2.94
CA PHE A 67 -9.53 8.54 -3.66
C PHE A 67 -8.98 7.38 -2.85
N VAL A 68 -9.81 6.36 -2.63
CA VAL A 68 -9.50 5.15 -1.86
C VAL A 68 -10.21 3.95 -2.49
N ASP A 69 -9.81 2.73 -2.14
CA ASP A 69 -10.35 1.49 -2.71
C ASP A 69 -10.99 0.54 -1.69
N PHE A 70 -11.32 1.07 -0.53
CA PHE A 70 -11.85 0.31 0.59
C PHE A 70 -13.18 0.86 1.09
N LEU A 71 -13.92 1.59 0.24
CA LEU A 71 -15.26 2.08 0.60
C LEU A 71 -16.34 1.01 0.53
N ARG A 72 -16.23 0.07 -0.41
CA ARG A 72 -17.26 -0.95 -0.66
C ARG A 72 -17.11 -2.10 0.31
N ASP A 73 -18.25 -2.65 0.73
CA ASP A 73 -18.33 -3.87 1.53
C ASP A 73 -18.24 -5.12 0.65
N THR A 74 -17.95 -6.25 1.29
CA THR A 74 -18.11 -7.57 0.67
C THR A 74 -19.56 -7.73 0.20
N PRO A 75 -19.81 -8.05 -1.08
CA PRO A 75 -21.16 -8.33 -1.55
C PRO A 75 -21.77 -9.49 -0.76
N GLU A 76 -23.04 -9.36 -0.38
CA GLU A 76 -23.78 -10.47 0.21
C GLU A 76 -23.92 -11.59 -0.83
N VAL A 77 -23.39 -12.77 -0.51
CA VAL A 77 -23.49 -13.95 -1.38
C VAL A 77 -24.96 -14.40 -1.41
N THR A 78 -25.66 -14.00 -2.45
CA THR A 78 -27.05 -14.41 -2.73
C THR A 78 -27.04 -15.64 -3.64
N GLY A 79 -26.58 -16.78 -3.12
CA GLY A 79 -26.54 -18.05 -3.85
C GLY A 79 -25.87 -19.18 -3.07
N GLU A 80 -26.17 -20.43 -3.42
CA GLU A 80 -25.65 -21.67 -2.79
C GLU A 80 -24.16 -21.96 -3.08
N GLU A 81 -23.44 -21.02 -3.72
CA GLU A 81 -22.01 -21.16 -3.99
C GLU A 81 -21.20 -20.42 -2.91
N GLU A 82 -20.58 -21.18 -2.01
CA GLU A 82 -19.64 -20.71 -0.97
C GLU A 82 -18.31 -20.20 -1.58
N THR A 83 -18.36 -19.27 -2.53
CA THR A 83 -17.16 -18.51 -2.91
C THR A 83 -17.00 -17.34 -1.94
N GLU A 84 -15.89 -17.32 -1.20
CA GLU A 84 -15.49 -16.15 -0.40
C GLU A 84 -15.30 -14.95 -1.35
N VAL A 85 -16.30 -14.07 -1.44
CA VAL A 85 -16.21 -12.87 -2.28
C VAL A 85 -15.42 -11.82 -1.51
N GLU A 86 -14.20 -11.54 -1.98
CA GLU A 86 -13.33 -10.52 -1.39
C GLU A 86 -13.94 -9.11 -1.53
N MET A 87 -13.54 -8.20 -0.63
CA MET A 87 -13.95 -6.80 -0.70
C MET A 87 -13.49 -6.17 -2.02
N PRO A 88 -14.38 -5.62 -2.85
CA PRO A 88 -14.00 -5.04 -4.13
C PRO A 88 -13.03 -3.88 -3.95
N LYS A 89 -11.81 -3.99 -4.49
CA LYS A 89 -10.78 -2.94 -4.46
C LYS A 89 -10.97 -1.93 -5.58
N ILE A 90 -12.05 -1.14 -5.48
CA ILE A 90 -12.42 -0.16 -6.50
C ILE A 90 -11.97 1.23 -6.08
N TYR A 91 -10.96 1.76 -6.77
CA TYR A 91 -10.41 3.09 -6.46
C TYR A 91 -11.38 4.19 -6.89
N GLU A 92 -12.02 4.86 -5.94
CA GLU A 92 -13.13 5.78 -6.18
C GLU A 92 -13.10 7.00 -5.23
N PRO A 93 -13.72 8.14 -5.60
CA PRO A 93 -13.69 9.36 -4.81
C PRO A 93 -14.54 9.24 -3.54
N VAL A 94 -14.07 9.85 -2.46
CA VAL A 94 -14.79 9.95 -1.19
C VAL A 94 -15.61 11.23 -1.16
N LYS A 95 -16.86 11.12 -0.68
CA LYS A 95 -17.78 12.26 -0.54
C LYS A 95 -17.32 13.32 0.46
N SER A 96 -16.83 12.91 1.63
CA SER A 96 -16.35 13.82 2.66
C SER A 96 -15.33 13.14 3.58
N LEU A 97 -14.58 13.93 4.35
CA LEU A 97 -13.61 13.41 5.31
C LEU A 97 -14.29 12.58 6.40
N GLU A 98 -15.48 12.98 6.85
CA GLU A 98 -16.25 12.30 7.89
C GLU A 98 -16.64 10.89 7.46
N VAL A 99 -17.11 10.73 6.22
CA VAL A 99 -17.43 9.39 5.66
C VAL A 99 -16.19 8.49 5.65
N LEU A 100 -15.02 9.04 5.33
CA LEU A 100 -13.78 8.28 5.38
C LEU A 100 -13.37 7.93 6.80
N GLN A 101 -13.52 8.84 7.76
CA GLN A 101 -13.23 8.58 9.17
C GLN A 101 -14.12 7.48 9.74
N GLU A 102 -15.42 7.51 9.46
CA GLU A 102 -16.38 6.47 9.85
C GLU A 102 -16.00 5.12 9.25
N ARG A 103 -15.68 5.10 7.94
CA ARG A 103 -15.25 3.87 7.25
C ARG A 103 -13.98 3.28 7.87
N LEU A 104 -12.99 4.12 8.17
CA LEU A 104 -11.74 3.68 8.77
C LEU A 104 -11.93 3.19 10.21
N THR A 105 -12.83 3.80 10.97
CA THR A 105 -13.18 3.36 12.33
C THR A 105 -13.81 1.96 12.30
N PHE A 106 -14.69 1.69 11.33
CA PHE A 106 -15.23 0.36 11.09
C PHE A 106 -14.15 -0.65 10.67
N LEU A 107 -13.20 -0.26 9.80
CA LEU A 107 -12.12 -1.17 9.39
C LEU A 107 -11.18 -1.51 10.56
N ILE A 108 -10.99 -0.60 11.53
CA ILE A 108 -10.28 -0.91 12.78
C ILE A 108 -11.04 -1.93 13.62
N SER A 109 -12.37 -1.81 13.75
CA SER A 109 -13.13 -2.80 14.53
C SER A 109 -13.01 -4.20 13.92
N LEU A 110 -13.12 -4.31 12.59
CA LEU A 110 -12.89 -5.58 11.88
C LEU A 110 -11.47 -6.12 12.09
N TYR A 111 -10.45 -5.26 11.99
CA TYR A 111 -9.07 -5.66 12.29
C TYR A 111 -8.96 -6.22 13.71
N ASN A 112 -9.55 -5.54 14.69
CA ASN A 112 -9.47 -5.91 16.10
C ASN A 112 -10.21 -7.21 16.43
N GLU A 113 -11.25 -7.57 15.69
CA GLU A 113 -11.95 -8.85 15.83
C GLU A 113 -11.09 -10.04 15.37
N VAL A 114 -10.32 -9.85 14.30
CA VAL A 114 -9.43 -10.88 13.73
C VAL A 114 -8.08 -10.95 14.46
N ALA A 115 -7.62 -9.81 14.99
CA ALA A 115 -6.31 -9.68 15.61
C ALA A 115 -6.20 -10.49 16.92
N ARG A 116 -5.33 -11.50 16.93
CA ARG A 116 -5.12 -12.36 18.10
C ARG A 116 -4.17 -11.78 19.16
N THR A 117 -3.35 -10.80 18.81
CA THR A 117 -2.17 -10.44 19.62
C THR A 117 -2.08 -8.96 19.97
N ALA A 118 -2.51 -8.06 19.08
CA ALA A 118 -2.40 -6.63 19.32
C ALA A 118 -3.55 -5.88 18.63
N HIS A 119 -4.38 -5.24 19.44
CA HIS A 119 -5.43 -4.35 18.98
C HIS A 119 -4.84 -3.00 18.55
N LEU A 120 -5.44 -2.39 17.54
CA LEU A 120 -5.16 -1.04 17.10
C LEU A 120 -6.16 -0.09 17.76
N ASP A 121 -5.63 0.97 18.38
CA ASP A 121 -6.39 2.10 18.88
C ASP A 121 -5.84 3.36 18.18
N ILE A 122 -6.55 3.83 17.16
CA ILE A 122 -6.14 4.95 16.32
C ILE A 122 -7.30 5.94 16.28
N VAL A 123 -7.02 7.20 16.61
CA VAL A 123 -7.95 8.30 16.43
C VAL A 123 -7.72 8.93 15.07
N PHE A 124 -8.74 8.95 14.21
CA PHE A 124 -8.63 9.51 12.86
C PHE A 124 -8.90 11.01 12.85
N PHE A 125 -7.83 11.81 12.83
CA PHE A 125 -7.85 13.22 12.44
C PHE A 125 -7.36 13.38 10.99
N LYS A 126 -7.47 14.58 10.42
CA LYS A 126 -7.17 14.85 9.00
C LYS A 126 -5.81 14.30 8.55
N ASP A 127 -4.75 14.47 9.33
CA ASP A 127 -3.42 13.97 8.95
C ASP A 127 -3.32 12.46 9.06
N ALA A 128 -3.92 11.84 10.09
CA ALA A 128 -3.95 10.38 10.22
C ALA A 128 -4.64 9.73 9.01
N VAL A 129 -5.76 10.29 8.57
CA VAL A 129 -6.48 9.86 7.36
C VAL A 129 -5.62 10.07 6.12
N SER A 130 -4.99 11.25 5.99
CA SER A 130 -4.08 11.55 4.89
C SER A 130 -2.90 10.58 4.82
N HIS A 131 -2.26 10.28 5.95
CA HIS A 131 -1.15 9.33 6.02
C HIS A 131 -1.59 7.91 5.70
N LEU A 132 -2.76 7.48 6.18
CA LEU A 132 -3.28 6.15 5.86
C LEU A 132 -3.58 6.00 4.36
N THR A 133 -4.23 6.99 3.75
CA THR A 133 -4.53 6.95 2.30
C THR A 133 -3.26 6.92 1.46
N ARG A 134 -2.20 7.64 1.88
CA ARG A 134 -0.86 7.53 1.28
C ARG A 134 -0.30 6.12 1.35
N ILE A 135 -0.27 5.55 2.56
CA ILE A 135 0.30 4.21 2.79
C ILE A 135 -0.50 3.15 2.02
N SER A 136 -1.83 3.19 2.07
CA SER A 136 -2.71 2.28 1.34
C SER A 136 -2.46 2.34 -0.17
N ARG A 137 -2.34 3.54 -0.75
CA ARG A 137 -2.01 3.71 -2.18
C ARG A 137 -0.64 3.11 -2.54
N ILE A 138 0.36 3.26 -1.67
CA ILE A 138 1.71 2.71 -1.90
C ILE A 138 1.68 1.18 -1.80
N ILE A 139 1.06 0.59 -0.78
CA ILE A 139 1.00 -0.87 -0.57
C ILE A 139 0.34 -1.57 -1.77
N ARG A 140 -0.70 -0.97 -2.34
CA ARG A 140 -1.38 -1.51 -3.52
C ARG A 140 -0.52 -1.46 -4.79
N SER A 141 0.43 -0.55 -4.86
CA SER A 141 1.26 -0.40 -6.06
C SER A 141 2.26 -1.56 -6.13
N PRO A 142 2.38 -2.27 -7.28
CA PRO A 142 3.36 -3.34 -7.43
C PRO A 142 4.78 -2.84 -7.13
N GLY A 143 5.50 -3.52 -6.23
CA GLY A 143 6.83 -3.09 -5.78
C GLY A 143 6.85 -1.79 -4.96
N GLY A 144 5.69 -1.35 -4.45
CA GLY A 144 5.55 -0.15 -3.66
C GLY A 144 6.33 -0.23 -2.35
N HIS A 145 7.15 0.78 -2.09
CA HIS A 145 7.90 0.93 -0.85
C HIS A 145 7.74 2.35 -0.32
N ALA A 146 7.69 2.48 1.01
CA ALA A 146 7.52 3.75 1.69
C ALA A 146 8.56 3.90 2.81
N LEU A 147 9.23 5.05 2.85
CA LEU A 147 10.01 5.48 4.01
C LEU A 147 9.14 6.40 4.86
N LEU A 148 8.71 5.92 6.03
CA LEU A 148 7.88 6.70 6.94
C LEU A 148 8.74 7.46 7.95
N VAL A 149 8.87 8.77 7.74
CA VAL A 149 9.66 9.66 8.60
C VAL A 149 8.73 10.40 9.57
N GLY A 150 9.10 10.45 10.84
CA GLY A 150 8.38 11.22 11.85
C GLY A 150 8.78 10.84 13.27
N VAL A 151 8.41 11.66 14.25
CA VAL A 151 8.72 11.41 15.67
C VAL A 151 8.06 10.13 16.20
N GLY A 152 8.59 9.58 17.30
CA GLY A 152 7.97 8.44 17.99
C GLY A 152 6.52 8.74 18.39
N GLY A 153 5.64 7.72 18.36
CA GLY A 153 4.23 7.88 18.73
C GLY A 153 3.30 8.43 17.63
N SER A 154 3.82 8.83 16.48
CA SER A 154 3.02 9.32 15.32
C SER A 154 2.15 8.26 14.62
N GLY A 155 2.04 7.05 15.16
CA GLY A 155 1.17 6.00 14.60
C GLY A 155 1.68 5.31 13.33
N LYS A 156 2.92 5.57 12.86
CA LYS A 156 3.49 4.99 11.62
C LYS A 156 3.25 3.48 11.46
N GLN A 157 3.58 2.69 12.50
CA GLN A 157 3.39 1.24 12.46
C GLN A 157 1.92 0.84 12.50
N SER A 158 1.11 1.49 13.35
CA SER A 158 -0.31 1.21 13.49
C SER A 158 -1.08 1.48 12.20
N LEU A 159 -0.81 2.63 11.55
CA LEU A 159 -1.39 2.98 10.26
C LEU A 159 -0.94 2.01 9.16
N THR A 160 0.33 1.57 9.18
CA THR A 160 0.83 0.59 8.19
C THR A 160 0.19 -0.78 8.36
N LYS A 161 -0.01 -1.24 9.60
CA LYS A 161 -0.72 -2.50 9.90
C LYS A 161 -2.17 -2.45 9.44
N LEU A 162 -2.86 -1.34 9.70
CA LEU A 162 -4.23 -1.15 9.20
C LEU A 162 -4.28 -1.12 7.68
N ALA A 163 -3.38 -0.39 7.03
CA ALA A 163 -3.33 -0.34 5.56
C ALA A 163 -3.00 -1.71 4.93
N ALA A 164 -2.13 -2.51 5.56
CA ALA A 164 -1.86 -3.87 5.14
C ALA A 164 -3.09 -4.77 5.30
N PHE A 165 -3.81 -4.66 6.42
CA PHE A 165 -5.08 -5.37 6.62
C PHE A 165 -6.12 -5.00 5.58
N ILE A 166 -6.27 -3.71 5.28
CA ILE A 166 -7.16 -3.21 4.23
C ILE A 166 -6.77 -3.80 2.86
N ALA A 167 -5.49 -4.01 2.59
CA ALA A 167 -5.02 -4.64 1.36
C ALA A 167 -5.10 -6.18 1.36
N HIS A 168 -5.58 -6.80 2.45
CA HIS A 168 -5.51 -8.25 2.70
C HIS A 168 -4.09 -8.81 2.66
N TYR A 169 -3.10 -8.00 3.05
CA TYR A 169 -1.69 -8.39 3.07
C TYR A 169 -1.27 -8.86 4.46
N ASN A 170 -0.46 -9.92 4.49
CA ASN A 170 0.18 -10.36 5.72
C ASN A 170 1.18 -9.29 6.16
N THR A 171 1.17 -8.94 7.44
CA THR A 171 2.21 -8.07 7.99
C THR A 171 3.35 -8.91 8.54
N GLN A 172 4.56 -8.72 8.02
CA GLN A 172 5.77 -9.36 8.53
C GLN A 172 6.71 -8.31 9.15
N GLN A 173 7.26 -8.65 10.31
CA GLN A 173 8.24 -7.84 11.05
C GLN A 173 9.37 -8.73 11.54
N ILE A 174 10.56 -8.16 11.65
CA ILE A 174 11.71 -8.85 12.24
C ILE A 174 11.50 -9.00 13.74
N ASN A 175 11.61 -10.23 14.23
CA ASN A 175 11.58 -10.52 15.67
C ASN A 175 13.01 -10.52 16.23
N LEU A 176 13.42 -9.40 16.81
CA LEU A 176 14.77 -9.23 17.32
C LEU A 176 15.01 -10.06 18.58
N THR A 177 15.98 -10.96 18.51
CA THR A 177 16.57 -11.63 19.69
C THR A 177 17.93 -11.00 20.03
N ARG A 178 18.49 -11.24 21.22
CA ARG A 178 19.81 -10.70 21.59
C ARG A 178 20.90 -11.09 20.58
N SER A 179 20.85 -12.30 20.05
CA SER A 179 21.80 -12.87 19.09
C SER A 179 21.40 -12.72 17.62
N TYR A 180 20.40 -11.89 17.31
CA TYR A 180 19.96 -11.68 15.92
C TYR A 180 21.10 -11.11 15.06
N SER A 181 21.41 -11.80 13.96
CA SER A 181 22.55 -11.56 13.07
C SER A 181 22.12 -11.44 11.60
N ALA A 182 23.07 -11.09 10.72
CA ALA A 182 22.83 -11.05 9.27
C ALA A 182 22.31 -12.37 8.70
N THR A 183 22.79 -13.51 9.23
CA THR A 183 22.29 -14.83 8.81
C THR A 183 20.81 -15.01 9.16
N ASN A 184 20.36 -14.53 10.32
CA ASN A 184 18.94 -14.59 10.68
C ASN A 184 18.10 -13.71 9.75
N PHE A 185 18.61 -12.53 9.38
CA PHE A 185 17.93 -11.66 8.45
C PHE A 185 17.79 -12.27 7.05
N LEU A 186 18.84 -12.95 6.54
CA LEU A 186 18.74 -13.68 5.29
C LEU A 186 17.72 -14.82 5.34
N GLU A 187 17.61 -15.53 6.46
CA GLU A 187 16.57 -16.56 6.64
C GLU A 187 15.15 -15.95 6.69
N ASP A 188 14.96 -14.83 7.38
CA ASP A 188 13.68 -14.10 7.37
C ASP A 188 13.31 -13.64 5.95
N LEU A 189 14.29 -13.16 5.17
CA LEU A 189 14.08 -12.83 3.76
C LEU A 189 13.69 -14.08 2.95
N LYS A 190 14.35 -15.23 3.12
CA LYS A 190 13.95 -16.47 2.42
C LYS A 190 12.49 -16.83 2.70
N ILE A 191 12.03 -16.70 3.94
CA ILE A 191 10.64 -16.95 4.32
C ILE A 191 9.72 -15.96 3.60
N LEU A 192 10.09 -14.68 3.55
CA LEU A 192 9.35 -13.65 2.82
C LEU A 192 9.23 -14.02 1.32
N TYR A 193 10.34 -14.35 0.65
CA TYR A 193 10.35 -14.75 -0.76
C TYR A 193 9.50 -15.99 -1.05
N LYS A 194 9.53 -17.01 -0.17
CA LYS A 194 8.69 -18.20 -0.32
C LYS A 194 7.20 -17.88 -0.10
N SER A 195 6.88 -17.03 0.86
CA SER A 195 5.50 -16.60 1.14
C SER A 195 4.91 -15.79 -0.02
N THR A 196 5.67 -14.84 -0.57
CA THR A 196 5.17 -13.98 -1.65
C THR A 196 5.27 -14.64 -3.03
N GLY A 197 6.31 -15.43 -3.27
CA GLY A 197 6.56 -16.05 -4.57
C GLY A 197 5.82 -17.37 -4.79
N ILE A 198 5.86 -18.28 -3.81
CA ILE A 198 5.27 -19.62 -3.96
C ILE A 198 3.82 -19.63 -3.52
N GLN A 199 3.51 -19.03 -2.37
CA GLN A 199 2.14 -19.06 -1.83
C GLN A 199 1.25 -17.96 -2.40
N ASP A 200 1.81 -17.06 -3.21
CA ASP A 200 1.13 -15.90 -3.81
C ASP A 200 0.38 -15.05 -2.76
N LYS A 201 0.97 -14.91 -1.56
CA LYS A 201 0.39 -14.11 -0.49
C LYS A 201 0.97 -12.71 -0.50
N GLY A 202 0.13 -11.72 -0.81
CA GLY A 202 0.44 -10.31 -0.61
C GLY A 202 0.98 -10.06 0.81
N THR A 203 2.14 -9.41 0.91
CA THR A 203 2.86 -9.25 2.17
C THR A 203 3.43 -7.84 2.29
N THR A 204 3.16 -7.20 3.42
CA THR A 204 3.75 -5.93 3.83
C THR A 204 4.86 -6.19 4.84
N PHE A 205 6.10 -5.98 4.43
CA PHE A 205 7.26 -6.08 5.31
C PHE A 205 7.52 -4.73 6.00
N ILE A 206 7.46 -4.71 7.33
CA ILE A 206 7.71 -3.51 8.14
C ILE A 206 9.11 -3.62 8.76
N PHE A 207 10.00 -2.73 8.32
CA PHE A 207 11.34 -2.58 8.85
C PHE A 207 11.44 -1.29 9.67
N THR A 208 12.03 -1.37 10.87
CA THR A 208 12.14 -0.24 11.80
C THR A 208 13.60 0.04 12.12
N ASP A 209 13.89 1.25 12.57
CA ASP A 209 15.20 1.64 13.10
C ASP A 209 15.67 0.72 14.24
N GLN A 210 14.75 0.28 15.09
CA GLN A 210 15.03 -0.69 16.15
C GLN A 210 15.55 -2.03 15.61
N ALA A 211 15.16 -2.42 14.39
CA ALA A 211 15.62 -3.65 13.74
C ALA A 211 17.02 -3.55 13.12
N LEU A 212 17.53 -2.32 12.97
CA LEU A 212 18.84 -2.08 12.37
C LEU A 212 19.96 -2.32 13.41
N LYS A 213 20.43 -3.56 13.47
CA LYS A 213 21.57 -3.94 14.33
C LYS A 213 22.93 -3.85 13.63
N ASP A 214 22.93 -4.04 12.32
CA ASP A 214 24.12 -4.10 11.48
C ASP A 214 23.82 -3.37 10.17
N GLU A 215 24.79 -2.57 9.69
CA GLU A 215 24.66 -1.77 8.48
C GLU A 215 24.45 -2.66 7.24
N CYS A 216 24.95 -3.90 7.24
CA CYS A 216 24.76 -4.82 6.12
C CYS A 216 23.27 -5.13 5.82
N PHE A 217 22.36 -4.92 6.78
CA PHE A 217 20.93 -5.12 6.54
C PHE A 217 20.40 -4.14 5.49
N LEU A 218 20.92 -2.91 5.47
CA LEU A 218 20.54 -1.90 4.50
C LEU A 218 21.03 -2.25 3.09
N GLU A 219 22.20 -2.90 2.98
CA GLU A 219 22.71 -3.38 1.69
C GLU A 219 21.79 -4.46 1.10
N TYR A 220 21.37 -5.42 1.93
CA TYR A 220 20.41 -6.44 1.52
C TYR A 220 19.04 -5.83 1.14
N LEU A 221 18.51 -4.90 1.95
CA LEU A 221 17.27 -4.20 1.61
C LEU A 221 17.39 -3.42 0.29
N ASN A 222 18.51 -2.74 0.06
CA ASN A 222 18.74 -2.05 -1.20
C ASN A 222 18.72 -3.01 -2.39
N ASN A 223 19.32 -4.20 -2.27
CA ASN A 223 19.25 -5.23 -3.31
C ASN A 223 17.81 -5.73 -3.57
N VAL A 224 17.01 -5.91 -2.51
CA VAL A 224 15.58 -6.25 -2.65
C VAL A 224 14.83 -5.14 -3.39
N LEU A 225 15.05 -3.87 -3.04
CA LEU A 225 14.33 -2.75 -3.63
C LEU A 225 14.73 -2.45 -5.08
N THR A 226 16.00 -2.64 -5.42
CA THR A 226 16.54 -2.31 -6.76
C THR A 226 16.45 -3.46 -7.75
N CYS A 227 16.79 -4.67 -7.32
CA CYS A 227 16.89 -5.85 -8.17
C CYS A 227 15.81 -6.89 -7.91
N GLY A 228 15.04 -6.75 -6.82
CA GLY A 228 14.06 -7.75 -6.41
C GLY A 228 14.66 -9.06 -5.92
N VAL A 229 16.00 -9.19 -5.81
CA VAL A 229 16.70 -10.42 -5.41
C VAL A 229 17.98 -10.08 -4.65
N VAL A 230 18.24 -10.80 -3.57
CA VAL A 230 19.53 -10.77 -2.87
C VAL A 230 20.46 -11.85 -3.45
N SER A 231 21.70 -11.45 -3.79
CA SER A 231 22.69 -12.37 -4.36
C SER A 231 23.00 -13.52 -3.40
N ASN A 232 23.06 -14.74 -3.95
CA ASN A 232 23.33 -15.97 -3.19
C ASN A 232 22.38 -16.24 -2.01
N LEU A 233 21.17 -15.67 -2.03
CA LEU A 233 20.17 -15.91 -0.98
C LEU A 233 19.79 -17.39 -0.90
N PHE A 234 19.48 -18.00 -2.04
CA PHE A 234 19.17 -19.43 -2.15
C PHE A 234 20.34 -20.20 -2.72
N ASN A 235 20.65 -21.35 -2.11
CA ASN A 235 21.62 -22.31 -2.63
C ASN A 235 21.05 -23.06 -3.86
N ARG A 236 21.87 -23.92 -4.50
CA ARG A 236 21.46 -24.60 -5.74
C ARG A 236 20.27 -25.55 -5.54
N ASP A 237 20.24 -26.26 -4.41
CA ASP A 237 19.19 -27.23 -4.10
C ASP A 237 17.87 -26.50 -3.76
N GLU A 238 17.93 -25.47 -2.92
CA GLU A 238 16.78 -24.61 -2.61
C GLU A 238 16.18 -23.96 -3.87
N ARG A 239 17.02 -23.54 -4.82
CA ARG A 239 16.53 -23.02 -6.11
C ARG A 239 15.83 -24.09 -6.94
N ALA A 240 16.38 -25.31 -6.98
CA ALA A 240 15.76 -26.41 -7.69
C ALA A 240 14.38 -26.75 -7.12
N ASP A 241 14.25 -26.74 -5.79
CA ASP A 241 12.97 -26.95 -5.10
C ASP A 241 11.96 -25.85 -5.43
N ILE A 242 12.37 -24.57 -5.36
CA ILE A 242 11.52 -23.42 -5.70
C ILE A 242 11.04 -23.51 -7.16
N ILE A 243 11.92 -23.84 -8.10
CA ILE A 243 11.56 -24.00 -9.52
C ILE A 243 10.57 -25.15 -9.70
N ALA A 244 10.76 -26.26 -8.99
CA ALA A 244 9.86 -27.41 -9.04
C ALA A 244 8.45 -27.04 -8.55
N GLU A 245 8.34 -26.24 -7.47
CA GLU A 245 7.06 -25.78 -6.93
C GLU A 245 6.37 -24.72 -7.82
N LEU A 246 7.13 -23.84 -8.47
CA LEU A 246 6.57 -22.81 -9.36
C LEU A 246 6.19 -23.32 -10.74
N THR A 247 6.83 -24.38 -11.23
CA THR A 247 6.60 -24.91 -12.59
C THR A 247 5.13 -25.25 -12.88
N PRO A 248 4.38 -25.92 -11.98
CA PRO A 248 2.96 -26.16 -12.17
C PRO A 248 2.14 -24.87 -12.30
N MET A 249 2.41 -23.85 -11.47
CA MET A 249 1.70 -22.57 -11.51
C MET A 249 1.98 -21.83 -12.83
N MET A 250 3.25 -21.78 -13.24
CA MET A 250 3.66 -21.21 -14.52
C MET A 250 2.98 -21.91 -15.70
N LYS A 251 2.91 -23.24 -15.70
CA LYS A 251 2.23 -23.99 -16.77
C LYS A 251 0.71 -23.77 -16.79
N ARG A 252 0.09 -23.51 -15.64
CA ARG A 252 -1.33 -23.16 -15.56
C ARG A 252 -1.62 -21.81 -16.22
N GLU A 253 -0.77 -20.81 -15.96
CA GLU A 253 -0.94 -19.45 -16.50
C GLU A 253 -0.42 -19.29 -17.93
N GLN A 254 0.70 -19.93 -18.25
CA GLN A 254 1.38 -19.85 -19.55
C GLN A 254 1.73 -21.26 -20.06
N PRO A 255 0.75 -22.05 -20.54
CA PRO A 255 0.95 -23.46 -20.90
C PRO A 255 1.95 -23.70 -22.03
N ARG A 256 2.19 -22.68 -22.87
CA ARG A 256 3.05 -22.75 -24.05
C ARG A 256 4.49 -22.27 -23.79
N ARG A 257 4.78 -21.73 -22.61
CA ARG A 257 6.12 -21.23 -22.27
C ARG A 257 6.94 -22.37 -21.66
N PRO A 258 8.11 -22.72 -22.23
CA PRO A 258 8.98 -23.69 -21.60
C PRO A 258 9.53 -23.12 -20.27
N PRO A 259 9.67 -23.96 -19.23
CA PRO A 259 10.32 -23.53 -17.99
C PRO A 259 11.80 -23.24 -18.29
N THR A 260 12.24 -22.03 -17.95
CA THR A 260 13.63 -21.56 -18.08
C THR A 260 14.21 -21.29 -16.72
#